data_AF-A0A9P9A338-F1
#
_entry.id   AF-A0A9P9A338-F1
#
_cell.length_a   1.000
_cell.length_b   1.000
_cell.length_c   1.000
_cell.angle_alpha   90.00
_cell.angle_beta   90.00
_cell.angle_gamma   90.00
#
_symmetry.space_group_name_H-M   'P 1'
#
loop_
_entity.id
_entity.type
_entity.pdbx_description
1 polymer ?
#
loop_
_entity_poly.entity_id
_entity_poly.type
_entity_poly.pdbx_seq_one_letter_code
_entity_poly.pdbx_strand_id
1 'polypeptide(L)'
;MRYSAMVKIARIAVVAQSMASLEKEVSKRVTGGQDVDEAREFTESLFVNVRRKVDRFMTRATAKSQPGVMDWILTTRTYGLKIVYTTLAEGHIQWDGDRITFHRIQFTMNELRAMVYQMVRDTRKMLGDALLLASGPDQEEPVGFPEIPWDLLQDDHGDSRIGYSFLQDDRNPWPVEGTRWLAERISSHLELKHRWFRGE
;
A
#
# COMPACT_ATOMS: atom_id res chain seq x y z
N MET A 1 5.71 2.52 -25.82
CA MET A 1 5.82 1.62 -26.99
C MET A 1 5.59 0.12 -26.69
N ARG A 2 5.89 -0.42 -25.50
CA ARG A 2 5.88 -1.88 -25.23
C ARG A 2 4.49 -2.57 -25.09
N TYR A 3 3.45 -1.86 -24.62
CA TYR A 3 2.14 -2.48 -24.34
C TYR A 3 1.35 -2.86 -25.61
N SER A 4 1.40 -2.02 -26.65
CA SER A 4 0.75 -2.30 -27.93
C SER A 4 1.30 -3.57 -28.59
N ALA A 5 2.61 -3.79 -28.50
CA ALA A 5 3.26 -5.00 -29.00
C ALA A 5 2.79 -6.25 -28.24
N MET A 6 2.72 -6.21 -26.90
CA MET A 6 2.24 -7.34 -26.10
C MET A 6 0.79 -7.70 -26.42
N VAL A 7 -0.10 -6.71 -26.58
CA VAL A 7 -1.50 -6.95 -26.97
C VAL A 7 -1.58 -7.60 -28.35
N LYS A 8 -0.74 -7.18 -29.31
CA LYS A 8 -0.67 -7.80 -30.64
C LYS A 8 -0.19 -9.25 -30.55
N ILE A 9 0.88 -9.52 -29.80
CA ILE A 9 1.40 -10.89 -29.60
C ILE A 9 0.35 -11.78 -28.94
N ALA A 10 -0.33 -11.29 -27.90
CA ALA A 10 -1.38 -12.04 -27.22
C ALA A 10 -2.56 -12.36 -28.14
N ARG A 11 -2.98 -11.41 -29.01
CA ARG A 11 -4.01 -11.67 -30.03
C ARG A 11 -3.58 -12.78 -31.00
N ILE A 12 -2.34 -12.72 -31.50
CA ILE A 12 -1.79 -13.75 -32.40
C ILE A 12 -1.75 -15.10 -31.69
N ALA A 13 -1.30 -15.14 -30.43
CA ALA A 13 -1.24 -16.37 -29.63
C ALA A 13 -2.62 -16.99 -29.41
N VAL A 14 -3.65 -16.18 -29.13
CA VAL A 14 -5.03 -16.67 -28.99
C VAL A 14 -5.53 -17.31 -30.28
N VAL A 15 -5.29 -16.67 -31.43
CA VAL A 15 -5.69 -17.21 -32.74
C VAL A 15 -4.95 -18.52 -33.05
N ALA A 16 -3.63 -18.52 -32.89
CA ALA A 16 -2.79 -19.69 -33.15
C ALA A 16 -3.19 -20.88 -32.26
N GLN A 17 -3.42 -20.63 -30.96
CA GLN A 17 -3.85 -21.67 -30.03
C GLN A 17 -5.26 -22.17 -30.37
N SER A 18 -6.17 -21.30 -30.84
CA SER A 18 -7.50 -21.72 -31.29
C SER A 18 -7.45 -22.58 -32.55
N MET A 19 -6.60 -22.26 -33.52
CA MET A 19 -6.40 -23.11 -34.70
C MET A 19 -5.84 -24.49 -34.31
N ALA A 20 -4.79 -24.52 -33.49
CA ALA A 20 -4.20 -25.78 -33.02
C ALA A 20 -5.20 -26.62 -32.19
N SER A 21 -6.07 -25.98 -31.40
CA SER A 21 -7.13 -26.68 -30.66
C SER A 21 -8.15 -27.31 -31.61
N LEU A 22 -8.53 -26.57 -32.66
CA LEU A 22 -9.50 -27.04 -33.65
C LEU A 22 -8.97 -28.21 -34.47
N GLU A 23 -7.73 -28.14 -34.95
CA GLU A 23 -7.06 -29.24 -35.66
C GLU A 23 -6.99 -30.52 -34.81
N LYS A 24 -6.72 -30.37 -33.51
CA LYS A 24 -6.71 -31.48 -32.56
C LYS A 24 -8.10 -32.11 -32.38
N GLU A 25 -9.14 -31.28 -32.28
CA GLU A 25 -10.52 -31.76 -32.10
C GLU A 25 -11.03 -32.48 -33.36
N VAL A 26 -10.74 -31.93 -34.55
CA VAL A 26 -11.06 -32.56 -35.84
C VAL A 26 -10.31 -33.89 -35.97
N SER A 27 -9.01 -33.91 -35.67
CA SER A 27 -8.20 -35.15 -35.75
C SER A 27 -8.72 -36.24 -34.82
N LYS A 28 -9.17 -35.88 -33.61
CA LYS A 28 -9.76 -36.81 -32.65
C LYS A 28 -11.06 -37.44 -33.17
N ARG A 29 -11.89 -36.66 -33.86
CA ARG A 29 -13.17 -37.11 -34.44
C ARG A 29 -12.98 -37.99 -35.67
N VAL A 30 -12.03 -37.64 -36.53
CA VAL A 30 -11.64 -38.47 -37.68
C VAL A 30 -11.10 -39.83 -37.22
N THR A 31 -10.27 -39.83 -36.17
CA THR A 31 -9.77 -41.09 -35.56
C THR A 31 -10.90 -41.93 -34.94
N GLY A 32 -12.00 -41.28 -34.53
CA GLY A 32 -13.22 -41.93 -34.03
C GLY A 32 -14.14 -42.50 -35.11
N GLY A 33 -13.75 -42.43 -36.40
CA GLY A 33 -14.48 -43.02 -37.52
C GLY A 33 -15.44 -42.07 -38.25
N GLN A 34 -15.40 -40.77 -37.98
CA GLN A 34 -16.17 -39.78 -38.75
C GLN A 34 -15.43 -39.36 -40.02
N ASP A 35 -16.19 -39.04 -41.07
CA ASP A 35 -15.63 -38.42 -42.27
C ASP A 35 -15.08 -37.01 -41.96
N VAL A 36 -14.09 -36.56 -42.73
CA VAL A 36 -13.37 -35.30 -42.47
C VAL A 36 -14.30 -34.08 -42.56
N ASP A 37 -15.25 -34.10 -43.50
CA ASP A 37 -16.17 -32.98 -43.70
C ASP A 37 -17.27 -32.95 -42.62
N GLU A 38 -17.78 -34.11 -42.21
CA GLU A 38 -18.67 -34.23 -41.05
C GLU A 38 -17.95 -33.78 -39.75
N ALA A 39 -16.71 -34.20 -39.55
CA ALA A 39 -15.93 -33.83 -38.36
C ALA A 39 -15.74 -32.31 -38.25
N ARG A 40 -15.59 -31.61 -39.38
CA ARG A 40 -15.47 -30.15 -39.42
C ARG A 40 -16.81 -29.44 -39.16
N GLU A 41 -17.90 -29.94 -39.72
CA GLU A 41 -19.23 -29.34 -39.56
C GLU A 41 -19.72 -29.42 -38.11
N PHE A 42 -19.47 -30.55 -37.43
CA PHE A 42 -19.85 -30.71 -36.04
C PHE A 42 -18.87 -30.06 -35.05
N THR A 43 -17.71 -29.57 -35.50
CA THR A 43 -16.72 -28.94 -34.62
C THR A 43 -17.07 -27.47 -34.41
N GLU A 44 -16.88 -26.98 -33.18
CA GLU A 44 -17.15 -25.59 -32.85
C GLU A 44 -16.38 -24.63 -33.76
N SER A 45 -17.07 -23.65 -34.33
CA SER A 45 -16.48 -22.66 -35.22
C SER A 45 -15.27 -21.96 -34.56
N LEU A 46 -14.20 -21.79 -35.35
CA LEU A 46 -13.00 -21.07 -34.94
C LEU A 46 -13.32 -19.70 -34.33
N PHE A 47 -14.31 -19.00 -34.89
CA PHE A 47 -14.75 -17.69 -34.40
C PHE A 47 -15.28 -17.76 -32.97
N VAL A 48 -16.10 -18.76 -32.64
CA VAL A 48 -16.67 -18.94 -31.31
C VAL A 48 -15.56 -19.26 -30.29
N ASN A 49 -14.63 -20.13 -30.68
CA ASN A 49 -13.48 -20.49 -29.85
C ASN A 49 -12.57 -19.28 -29.56
N VAL A 50 -12.24 -18.49 -30.60
CA VAL A 50 -11.45 -17.26 -30.45
C VAL A 50 -12.18 -16.24 -29.58
N ARG A 51 -13.48 -16.00 -29.83
CA ARG A 51 -14.29 -15.05 -29.06
C ARG A 51 -14.31 -15.40 -27.57
N ARG A 52 -14.53 -16.67 -27.23
CA ARG A 52 -14.48 -17.17 -25.85
C ARG A 52 -13.13 -16.87 -25.18
N LYS A 53 -12.02 -17.08 -25.88
CA LYS A 53 -10.68 -16.84 -25.33
C LYS A 53 -10.37 -15.35 -25.20
N VAL A 54 -10.81 -14.51 -26.14
CA VAL A 54 -10.70 -13.05 -26.02
C VAL A 54 -11.49 -12.56 -24.80
N ASP A 55 -12.73 -13.00 -24.64
CA ASP A 55 -13.58 -12.62 -23.50
C ASP A 55 -13.04 -13.15 -22.15
N ARG A 56 -12.23 -14.22 -22.16
CA ARG A 56 -11.63 -14.78 -20.93
C ARG A 56 -10.29 -14.13 -20.57
N PHE A 57 -9.44 -13.85 -21.57
CA PHE A 57 -8.03 -13.52 -21.33
C PHE A 57 -7.64 -12.10 -21.75
N MET A 58 -8.45 -11.42 -22.56
CA MET A 58 -8.08 -10.13 -23.17
C MET A 58 -9.01 -8.98 -22.78
N THR A 59 -10.12 -9.27 -22.10
CA THR A 59 -11.06 -8.27 -21.57
C THR A 59 -10.85 -8.08 -20.07
N ARG A 60 -11.27 -6.92 -19.57
CA ARG A 60 -11.37 -6.67 -18.13
C ARG A 60 -12.67 -7.27 -17.63
N ALA A 61 -12.66 -7.75 -16.39
CA ALA A 61 -13.87 -8.15 -15.71
C ALA A 61 -14.81 -6.95 -15.58
N THR A 62 -16.07 -7.15 -15.95
CA THR A 62 -17.16 -6.23 -15.61
C THR A 62 -17.40 -6.28 -14.11
N ALA A 63 -18.00 -5.26 -13.51
CA ALA A 63 -18.22 -5.15 -12.05
C ALA A 63 -18.89 -6.35 -11.34
N LYS A 64 -19.51 -7.28 -12.10
CA LYS A 64 -20.16 -8.50 -11.59
C LYS A 64 -19.37 -9.79 -11.85
N SER A 65 -18.17 -9.71 -12.43
CA SER A 65 -17.38 -10.88 -12.84
C SER A 65 -16.11 -11.01 -12.01
N GLN A 66 -15.62 -12.24 -11.84
CA GLN A 66 -14.35 -12.47 -11.16
C GLN A 66 -13.20 -11.80 -11.93
N PRO A 67 -12.20 -11.20 -11.24
CA PRO A 67 -11.08 -10.52 -11.90
C PRO A 67 -10.35 -11.45 -12.86
N GLY A 68 -10.15 -10.99 -14.09
CA GLY A 68 -9.43 -11.73 -15.12
C GLY A 68 -7.92 -11.50 -15.07
N VAL A 69 -7.18 -12.23 -15.93
CA VAL A 69 -5.73 -12.05 -16.09
C VAL A 69 -5.38 -10.60 -16.46
N MET A 70 -6.19 -9.95 -17.29
CA MET A 70 -5.98 -8.54 -17.65
C MET A 70 -6.14 -7.60 -16.46
N ASP A 71 -7.07 -7.86 -15.55
CA ASP A 71 -7.23 -7.03 -14.35
C ASP A 71 -6.01 -7.16 -13.45
N TRP A 72 -5.46 -8.36 -13.28
CA TRP A 72 -4.22 -8.55 -12.54
C TRP A 72 -3.04 -7.80 -13.19
N ILE A 73 -2.85 -7.94 -14.52
CA ILE A 73 -1.76 -7.25 -15.25
C ILE A 73 -1.89 -5.73 -15.11
N LEU A 74 -3.09 -5.19 -15.33
CA LEU A 74 -3.34 -3.75 -15.27
C LEU A 74 -3.19 -3.22 -13.83
N THR A 75 -3.68 -3.95 -12.84
CA THR A 75 -3.56 -3.58 -11.42
C THR A 75 -2.11 -3.59 -10.98
N THR A 76 -1.37 -4.65 -11.30
CA THR A 76 0.08 -4.76 -11.00
C THR A 76 0.87 -3.63 -11.65
N ARG A 77 0.57 -3.30 -12.91
CA ARG A 77 1.20 -2.15 -13.58
C ARG A 77 0.87 -0.83 -12.89
N THR A 78 -0.39 -0.62 -12.52
CA THR A 78 -0.84 0.62 -11.88
C THR A 78 -0.20 0.77 -10.50
N TYR A 79 -0.12 -0.32 -9.75
CA TYR A 79 0.59 -0.41 -8.49
C TYR A 79 2.09 -0.10 -8.67
N GLY A 80 2.75 -0.73 -9.64
CA GLY A 80 4.15 -0.44 -9.95
C GLY A 80 4.40 1.02 -10.36
N LEU A 81 3.50 1.61 -11.16
CA LEU A 81 3.55 3.04 -11.47
C LEU A 81 3.38 3.90 -10.21
N LYS A 82 2.43 3.56 -9.34
CA LYS A 82 2.26 4.25 -8.05
C LYS A 82 3.52 4.17 -7.21
N ILE A 83 4.18 3.01 -7.13
CA ILE A 83 5.48 2.88 -6.48
C ILE A 83 6.49 3.82 -7.12
N VAL A 84 6.64 3.82 -8.45
CA VAL A 84 7.61 4.70 -9.13
C VAL A 84 7.33 6.18 -8.89
N TYR A 85 6.05 6.59 -8.84
CA TYR A 85 5.68 8.00 -8.63
C TYR A 85 5.67 8.44 -7.17
N THR A 86 5.49 7.53 -6.22
CA THR A 86 5.34 7.85 -4.78
C THR A 86 6.57 7.47 -3.96
N THR A 87 7.31 6.44 -4.39
CA THR A 87 8.57 6.04 -3.75
C THR A 87 9.64 6.96 -4.28
N LEU A 88 10.34 7.62 -3.36
CA LEU A 88 11.39 8.61 -3.59
C LEU A 88 12.47 8.08 -4.55
N ALA A 89 12.24 8.22 -5.85
CA ALA A 89 13.27 8.07 -6.85
C ALA A 89 14.22 9.27 -6.76
N GLU A 90 15.50 9.02 -7.00
CA GLU A 90 16.56 10.02 -7.07
C GLU A 90 16.13 11.21 -7.97
N GLY A 91 16.08 12.42 -7.40
CA GLY A 91 15.71 13.65 -8.12
C GLY A 91 14.40 14.35 -7.71
N HIS A 92 13.64 13.85 -6.73
CA HIS A 92 12.41 14.52 -6.26
C HIS A 92 12.62 15.63 -5.21
N ILE A 93 13.76 15.60 -4.52
CA ILE A 93 14.16 16.61 -3.54
C ILE A 93 15.35 17.34 -4.13
N GLN A 94 15.16 18.61 -4.48
CA GLN A 94 16.24 19.49 -4.93
C GLN A 94 16.65 20.40 -3.78
N TRP A 95 17.96 20.41 -3.52
CA TRP A 95 18.60 21.31 -2.58
C TRP A 95 19.26 22.45 -3.35
N ASP A 96 18.87 23.68 -3.07
CA ASP A 96 19.51 24.89 -3.59
C ASP A 96 19.83 25.81 -2.41
N GLY A 97 21.01 25.58 -1.81
CA GLY A 97 21.41 26.23 -0.55
C GLY A 97 20.39 25.96 0.56
N ASP A 98 19.72 27.01 1.03
CA ASP A 98 18.70 26.96 2.08
C ASP A 98 17.30 26.59 1.55
N ARG A 99 17.10 26.52 0.23
CA ARG A 99 15.81 26.19 -0.37
C ARG A 99 15.71 24.71 -0.70
N ILE A 100 14.66 24.09 -0.22
CA ILE A 100 14.27 22.72 -0.54
C ILE A 100 13.08 22.79 -1.47
N THR A 101 13.21 22.18 -2.65
CA THR A 101 12.10 22.00 -3.58
C THR A 101 11.66 20.55 -3.57
N PHE A 102 10.40 20.31 -3.23
CA PHE A 102 9.74 19.02 -3.36
C PHE A 102 8.53 19.17 -4.28
N HIS A 103 8.59 18.55 -5.46
CA HIS A 103 7.60 18.72 -6.53
C HIS A 103 7.36 20.20 -6.88
N ARG A 104 6.17 20.74 -6.58
CA ARG A 104 5.77 22.13 -6.86
C ARG A 104 5.85 23.04 -5.62
N ILE A 105 6.30 22.50 -4.49
CA ILE A 105 6.39 23.19 -3.21
C ILE A 105 7.86 23.54 -2.98
N GLN A 106 8.10 24.81 -2.66
CA GLN A 106 9.40 25.32 -2.28
C GLN A 106 9.29 25.90 -0.88
N PHE A 107 10.23 25.54 -0.02
CA PHE A 107 10.33 26.05 1.33
C PHE A 107 11.80 26.13 1.76
N THR A 108 12.08 26.99 2.72
CA THR A 108 13.40 27.09 3.36
C THR A 108 13.56 26.04 4.46
N MET A 109 14.80 25.78 4.90
CA MET A 109 15.03 24.91 6.06
C MET A 109 14.34 25.44 7.33
N ASN A 110 14.30 26.76 7.49
CA ASN A 110 13.62 27.41 8.61
C ASN A 110 12.10 27.18 8.57
N GLU A 111 11.48 27.30 7.39
CA GLU A 111 10.04 27.03 7.21
C GLU A 111 9.72 25.55 7.46
N LEU A 112 10.56 24.63 6.98
CA LEU A 112 10.41 23.20 7.26
C LEU A 112 10.47 22.93 8.76
N ARG A 113 11.48 23.46 9.44
CA ARG A 113 11.67 23.31 10.89
C ARG A 113 10.48 23.88 11.66
N ALA A 114 10.01 25.07 11.28
CA ALA A 114 8.82 25.68 11.87
C ALA A 114 7.59 24.79 11.67
N MET A 115 7.35 24.28 10.47
CA MET A 115 6.22 23.39 10.18
C MET A 115 6.29 22.10 11.02
N VAL A 116 7.46 21.47 11.14
CA VAL A 116 7.64 20.28 11.98
C VAL A 116 7.37 20.58 13.44
N TYR A 117 7.88 21.70 13.98
CA TYR A 117 7.58 22.11 15.35
C TYR A 117 6.10 22.36 15.59
N GLN A 118 5.42 23.03 14.65
CA GLN A 118 3.97 23.24 14.74
C GLN A 118 3.21 21.92 14.75
N MET A 119 3.55 21.00 13.84
CA MET A 119 2.94 19.67 13.78
C MET A 119 3.18 18.88 15.07
N VAL A 120 4.40 18.89 15.63
CA VAL A 120 4.71 18.22 16.90
C VAL A 120 3.90 18.83 18.03
N ARG A 121 3.83 20.17 18.13
CA ARG A 121 3.07 20.88 19.16
C ARG A 121 1.58 20.54 19.09
N ASP A 122 0.99 20.61 17.89
CA ASP A 122 -0.43 20.30 17.69
C ASP A 122 -0.74 18.84 18.02
N THR A 123 0.15 17.92 17.62
CA THR A 123 0.02 16.49 17.94
C THR A 123 0.12 16.26 19.44
N ARG A 124 1.09 16.89 20.12
CA ARG A 124 1.23 16.81 21.58
C ARG A 124 -0.01 17.34 22.28
N LYS A 125 -0.61 18.43 21.80
CA LYS A 125 -1.87 18.94 22.34
C LYS A 125 -3.01 17.94 22.19
N MET A 126 -3.23 17.42 20.97
CA MET A 126 -4.27 16.40 20.73
C MET A 126 -4.06 15.14 21.57
N LEU A 127 -2.81 14.66 21.66
CA LEU A 127 -2.45 13.51 22.50
C LEU A 127 -2.65 13.82 23.97
N GLY A 128 -2.30 15.01 24.44
CA GLY A 128 -2.47 15.40 25.84
C GLY A 128 -3.93 15.40 26.24
N ASP A 129 -4.79 15.94 25.40
CA ASP A 129 -6.25 15.91 25.60
C ASP A 129 -6.77 14.47 25.62
N ALA A 130 -6.37 13.65 24.64
CA ALA A 130 -6.80 12.25 24.55
C ALA A 130 -6.29 11.35 25.69
N LEU A 131 -5.11 11.65 26.23
CA LEU A 131 -4.47 10.90 27.31
C LEU A 131 -4.77 11.49 28.70
N LEU A 132 -5.65 12.50 28.79
CA LEU A 132 -5.99 13.21 30.02
C LEU A 132 -4.76 13.76 30.76
N LEU A 133 -3.75 14.22 30.02
CA LEU A 133 -2.60 14.91 30.58
C LEU A 133 -3.00 16.32 31.00
N ALA A 134 -2.34 16.85 32.05
CA ALA A 134 -2.75 18.12 32.63
C ALA A 134 -2.31 19.27 31.71
N SER A 135 -3.28 19.94 31.09
CA SER A 135 -3.06 21.24 30.45
C SER A 135 -3.35 22.32 31.49
N GLY A 136 -2.30 23.00 31.99
CA GLY A 136 -2.51 24.18 32.84
C GLY A 136 -3.19 25.29 32.03
N PRO A 137 -4.02 26.17 32.65
CA PRO A 137 -4.75 27.22 31.94
C PRO A 137 -3.83 28.19 31.16
N ASP A 138 -2.56 28.31 31.56
CA ASP A 138 -1.54 29.16 30.93
C ASP A 138 -0.44 28.38 30.17
N GLN A 139 -0.62 27.08 29.94
CA GLN A 139 0.42 26.25 29.31
C GLN A 139 0.05 25.87 27.87
N GLU A 140 0.89 26.27 26.91
CA GLU A 140 0.71 25.96 25.49
C GLU A 140 0.91 24.46 25.18
N GLU A 141 1.65 23.73 26.02
CA GLU A 141 1.85 22.28 25.90
C GLU A 141 1.31 21.53 27.13
N PRO A 142 0.73 20.32 26.94
CA PRO A 142 0.29 19.49 28.05
C PRO A 142 1.46 19.04 28.91
N VAL A 143 1.29 19.12 30.23
CA VAL A 143 2.28 18.71 31.22
C VAL A 143 2.10 17.23 31.54
N GLY A 144 3.22 16.52 31.64
CA GLY A 144 3.24 15.13 32.10
C GLY A 144 3.53 14.10 31.03
N PHE A 145 3.91 14.51 29.82
CA PHE A 145 4.59 13.59 28.91
C PHE A 145 5.93 13.15 29.52
N PRO A 146 6.26 11.85 29.50
CA PRO A 146 7.59 11.39 29.89
C PRO A 146 8.64 11.98 28.92
N GLU A 147 9.78 12.36 29.46
CA GLU A 147 10.90 12.87 28.66
C GLU A 147 11.52 11.72 27.86
N ILE A 148 11.58 11.87 26.54
CA ILE A 148 12.19 10.86 25.66
C ILE A 148 13.67 11.20 25.52
N PRO A 149 14.60 10.34 25.95
CA PRO A 149 16.03 10.58 25.82
C PRO A 149 16.48 10.33 24.37
N TRP A 150 16.16 11.27 23.48
CA TRP A 150 16.41 11.17 22.03
C TRP A 150 17.88 10.88 21.70
N ASP A 151 18.81 11.43 22.47
CA ASP A 151 20.25 11.28 22.24
C ASP A 151 20.79 9.88 22.56
N LEU A 152 20.06 9.11 23.36
CA LEU A 152 20.44 7.76 23.78
C LEU A 152 19.72 6.67 22.98
N LEU A 153 18.81 7.05 22.09
CA LEU A 153 17.99 6.12 21.33
C LEU A 153 18.84 5.38 20.29
N GLN A 154 18.84 4.06 20.37
CA GLN A 154 19.46 3.14 19.43
C GLN A 154 18.39 2.34 18.70
N ASP A 155 18.66 1.99 17.45
CA ASP A 155 17.85 1.09 16.64
C ASP A 155 18.74 -0.06 16.14
N ASP A 156 18.21 -1.28 16.05
CA ASP A 156 18.91 -2.41 15.43
C ASP A 156 18.47 -2.54 13.98
N HIS A 157 19.21 -1.88 13.08
CA HIS A 157 18.96 -1.95 11.64
C HIS A 157 19.20 -3.35 11.05
N GLY A 158 19.82 -4.26 11.79
CA GLY A 158 20.04 -5.65 11.39
C GLY A 158 18.84 -6.57 11.70
N ASP A 159 17.91 -6.12 12.56
CA ASP A 159 16.77 -6.92 12.96
C ASP A 159 15.60 -6.77 11.97
N SER A 160 15.43 -7.79 11.12
CA SER A 160 14.37 -7.83 10.13
C SER A 160 13.10 -8.54 10.61
N ARG A 161 12.92 -8.76 11.93
CA ARG A 161 11.71 -9.40 12.47
C ARG A 161 10.50 -8.50 12.20
N ILE A 162 9.42 -9.12 11.71
CA ILE A 162 8.15 -8.43 11.50
C ILE A 162 7.62 -7.96 12.86
N GLY A 163 7.43 -6.65 13.03
CA GLY A 163 6.95 -6.05 14.28
C GLY A 163 8.06 -5.61 15.25
N TYR A 164 9.33 -5.74 14.86
CA TYR A 164 10.43 -5.09 15.57
C TYR A 164 10.31 -3.57 15.46
N SER A 165 10.66 -2.89 16.54
CA SER A 165 10.75 -1.43 16.64
C SER A 165 11.77 -1.11 17.74
N PHE A 166 12.47 0.01 17.62
CA PHE A 166 13.35 0.55 18.66
C PHE A 166 12.70 0.63 20.06
N LEU A 167 11.36 0.65 20.15
CA LEU A 167 10.64 0.57 21.42
C LEU A 167 10.92 -0.72 22.22
N GLN A 168 11.30 -1.80 21.53
CA GLN A 168 11.60 -3.12 22.10
C GLN A 168 13.10 -3.35 22.28
N ASP A 169 13.94 -2.37 21.98
CA ASP A 169 15.39 -2.49 22.14
C ASP A 169 15.79 -2.33 23.61
N ASP A 170 16.40 -3.38 24.18
CA ASP A 170 16.84 -3.40 25.58
C ASP A 170 17.90 -2.34 25.91
N ARG A 171 18.57 -1.78 24.89
CA ARG A 171 19.56 -0.71 25.05
C ARG A 171 18.92 0.65 25.31
N ASN A 172 17.63 0.82 24.99
CA ASN A 172 16.93 2.09 25.11
C ASN A 172 16.37 2.28 26.52
N PRO A 173 16.86 3.28 27.28
CA PRO A 173 16.32 3.56 28.61
C PRO A 173 14.98 4.28 28.49
N TRP A 174 13.90 3.58 28.80
CA TRP A 174 12.58 4.21 28.92
C TRP A 174 12.37 4.76 30.33
N PRO A 175 11.93 6.03 30.47
CA PRO A 175 11.73 6.64 31.79
C PRO A 175 10.53 6.05 32.55
N VAL A 176 9.65 5.32 31.85
CA VAL A 176 8.39 4.79 32.36
C VAL A 176 8.09 3.41 31.78
N GLU A 177 7.34 2.59 32.52
CA GLU A 177 6.82 1.31 32.00
C GLU A 177 5.64 1.60 31.04
N GLY A 178 5.91 1.57 29.73
CA GLY A 178 4.97 2.03 28.69
C GLY A 178 3.59 1.35 28.68
N THR A 179 3.47 0.13 29.21
CA THR A 179 2.20 -0.61 29.27
C THR A 179 1.31 -0.24 30.45
N ARG A 180 1.89 0.25 31.55
CA ARG A 180 1.15 0.49 32.81
C ARG A 180 1.08 1.96 33.20
N TRP A 181 2.05 2.75 32.77
CA TRP A 181 2.23 4.14 33.20
C TRP A 181 0.95 4.98 33.10
N LEU A 182 0.24 4.93 31.97
CA LEU A 182 -0.97 5.73 31.77
C LEU A 182 -2.10 5.31 32.71
N ALA A 183 -2.31 4.01 32.90
CA ALA A 183 -3.35 3.48 33.77
C ALA A 183 -3.06 3.77 35.25
N GLU A 184 -1.79 3.64 35.66
CA GLU A 184 -1.33 4.01 37.00
C GLU A 184 -1.52 5.51 37.26
N ARG A 185 -1.23 6.36 36.26
CA ARG A 185 -1.43 7.81 36.36
C ARG A 185 -2.91 8.19 36.48
N ILE A 186 -3.79 7.62 35.66
CA ILE A 186 -5.23 7.91 35.71
C ILE A 186 -5.83 7.41 37.04
N SER A 187 -5.38 6.25 37.53
CA SER A 187 -5.90 5.67 38.78
C SER A 187 -5.43 6.40 40.04
N SER A 188 -4.24 7.01 40.02
CA SER A 188 -3.66 7.74 41.16
C SER A 188 -4.19 9.17 41.32
N HIS A 189 -4.75 9.78 40.26
CA HIS A 189 -5.34 11.11 40.31
C HIS A 189 -6.87 11.08 40.28
N LEU A 190 -7.52 11.47 41.38
CA LEU A 190 -8.98 11.43 41.54
C LEU A 190 -9.72 12.24 40.45
N GLU A 191 -9.20 13.40 40.08
CA GLU A 191 -9.76 14.26 39.02
C GLU A 191 -9.71 13.59 37.64
N LEU A 192 -8.59 12.94 37.30
CA LEU A 192 -8.42 12.23 36.02
C LEU A 192 -9.31 10.98 35.97
N LYS A 193 -9.41 10.26 37.08
CA LYS A 193 -10.33 9.14 37.23
C LYS A 193 -11.78 9.54 36.98
N HIS A 194 -12.23 10.67 37.52
CA HIS A 194 -13.58 11.20 37.29
C HIS A 194 -13.83 11.65 35.85
N ARG A 195 -12.82 12.20 35.15
CA ARG A 195 -12.92 12.55 33.72
C ARG A 195 -12.97 11.31 32.84
N TRP A 196 -12.11 10.33 33.10
CA TRP A 196 -12.09 9.05 32.39
C TRP A 196 -13.44 8.33 32.44
N PHE A 197 -14.08 8.25 33.62
CA PHE A 197 -15.39 7.61 33.76
C PHE A 197 -16.55 8.40 33.15
N ARG A 198 -16.40 9.72 32.91
CA ARG A 198 -17.42 10.56 32.26
C ARG A 198 -17.28 10.60 30.73
N GLY A 199 -16.15 10.17 30.17
CA GLY A 199 -15.93 10.20 28.72
C GLY A 199 -15.75 11.61 28.15
N GLU A 200 -15.28 12.56 28.98
CA GLU A 200 -15.02 13.97 28.63
C GLU A 200 -13.52 14.29 28.46
#